data_AF-A0A803PSB2-F1
#
_entry.id   AF-A0A803PSB2-F1
#
_cell.length_a   1.000
_cell.length_b   1.000
_cell.length_c   1.000
_cell.angle_alpha   90.00
_cell.angle_beta   90.00
_cell.angle_gamma   90.00
#
_symmetry.space_group_name_H-M   'P 1'
#
loop_
_entity.id
_entity.type
_entity.pdbx_description
1 polymer ?
#
loop_
_entity_poly.entity_id
_entity_poly.type
_entity_poly.pdbx_seq_one_letter_code
_entity_poly.pdbx_strand_id
1 'polypeptide(L)'
;MPRNQKEKEEKYTCFTHLTENPKTIYLATQATVLYKNPLPIKNELSKRDISKFCRFHNDFNHDTNECQNMKSKIEFVIRKNNPHLHCYVQNDQAKAQAA
;
A
#
# COMPACT_ATOMS: atom_id res chain seq x y z
N MET A 1 26.17 -19.61 2.33
CA MET A 1 25.02 -19.37 3.24
C MET A 1 23.79 -19.05 2.42
N PRO A 2 22.80 -19.94 2.25
CA PRO A 2 21.58 -19.58 1.53
C PRO A 2 20.50 -19.20 2.53
N ARG A 3 20.14 -17.92 2.56
CA ARG A 3 18.77 -17.51 2.90
C ARG A 3 18.37 -16.37 1.98
N ASN A 4 18.24 -16.76 0.71
CA ASN A 4 17.64 -15.98 -0.36
C ASN A 4 16.12 -15.99 -0.15
N GLN A 5 15.65 -15.39 0.94
CA GLN A 5 14.25 -14.99 1.04
C GLN A 5 14.15 -13.66 0.30
N LYS A 6 14.15 -13.74 -1.04
CA LYS A 6 13.31 -12.84 -1.83
C LYS A 6 11.92 -13.04 -1.22
N GLU A 7 11.55 -12.18 -0.27
CA GLU A 7 10.17 -12.00 0.11
C GLU A 7 9.47 -11.82 -1.23
N LYS A 8 8.72 -12.86 -1.63
CA LYS A 8 7.90 -12.81 -2.81
C LYS A 8 7.04 -11.58 -2.60
N GLU A 9 7.38 -10.50 -3.29
CA GLU A 9 6.41 -9.55 -3.77
C GLU A 9 5.46 -10.40 -4.61
N GLU A 10 4.48 -11.01 -3.95
CA GLU A 10 3.29 -11.50 -4.62
C GLU A 10 2.67 -10.22 -5.16
N LYS A 11 3.12 -9.85 -6.36
CA LYS A 11 2.63 -8.73 -7.13
C LYS A 11 1.17 -9.05 -7.35
N TYR A 12 0.30 -8.41 -6.57
CA TYR A 12 -1.11 -8.43 -6.85
C TYR A 12 -1.27 -7.75 -8.20
N THR A 13 -1.54 -8.54 -9.23
CA THR A 13 -1.78 -8.01 -10.59
C THR A 13 -3.18 -7.43 -10.73
N CYS A 14 -4.06 -7.76 -9.77
CA CYS A 14 -5.40 -7.24 -9.66
C CYS A 14 -5.55 -6.61 -8.27
N PHE A 15 -5.66 -5.28 -8.22
CA PHE A 15 -5.97 -4.53 -7.02
C PHE A 15 -7.46 -4.25 -6.97
N THR A 16 -8.06 -4.30 -5.78
CA THR A 16 -9.43 -3.83 -5.56
C THR A 16 -9.54 -2.36 -5.94
N HIS A 17 -10.65 -1.98 -6.58
CA HIS A 17 -10.95 -0.57 -6.78
C HIS A 17 -11.24 0.05 -5.41
N LEU A 18 -10.52 1.10 -5.09
CA LEU A 18 -10.63 1.81 -3.83
C LEU A 18 -11.36 3.13 -4.07
N THR A 19 -12.14 3.58 -3.08
CA THR A 19 -12.87 4.85 -3.16
C THR A 19 -11.94 6.05 -3.21
N GLU A 20 -10.81 5.92 -2.53
CA GLU A 20 -9.84 6.98 -2.27
C GLU A 20 -8.44 6.56 -2.73
N ASN A 21 -7.51 7.52 -2.72
CA ASN A 21 -6.11 7.22 -3.01
C ASN A 21 -5.54 6.22 -1.98
N PRO A 22 -4.69 5.25 -2.41
CA PRO A 22 -4.07 4.29 -1.50
C PRO A 22 -3.34 4.93 -0.31
N LYS A 23 -2.72 6.10 -0.53
CA LYS A 23 -2.06 6.89 0.51
C LYS A 23 -3.04 7.37 1.58
N THR A 24 -4.20 7.91 1.18
CA THR A 24 -5.23 8.38 2.12
C THR A 24 -5.75 7.22 2.97
N ILE A 25 -6.04 6.09 2.34
CA ILE A 25 -6.55 4.89 3.00
C ILE A 25 -5.52 4.36 4.00
N TYR A 26 -4.24 4.27 3.60
CA TYR A 26 -3.16 3.89 4.49
C TYR A 26 -3.08 4.83 5.70
N LEU A 27 -3.10 6.15 5.49
CA LEU A 27 -3.04 7.13 6.58
C LEU A 27 -4.25 7.07 7.52
N ALA A 28 -5.45 6.84 6.98
CA ALA A 28 -6.66 6.73 7.78
C ALA A 28 -6.70 5.45 8.63
N THR A 29 -6.05 4.38 8.14
CA THR A 29 -6.12 3.05 8.77
C THR A 29 -4.82 2.65 9.45
N GLN A 30 -3.69 3.36 9.31
CA GLN A 30 -2.42 2.98 9.93
C GLN A 30 -2.48 2.89 11.46
N ALA A 31 -3.42 3.60 12.08
CA ALA A 31 -3.63 3.59 13.52
C ALA A 31 -4.44 2.38 14.00
N THR A 32 -5.31 1.83 13.14
CA THR A 32 -6.24 0.73 13.47
C THR A 32 -5.80 -0.61 12.88
N VAL A 33 -5.10 -0.57 11.75
CA VAL A 33 -4.62 -1.72 10.99
C VAL A 33 -3.11 -1.84 11.15
N LEU A 34 -2.67 -3.01 11.61
CA LEU A 34 -1.26 -3.38 11.68
C LEU A 34 -0.72 -3.71 10.29
N TYR A 35 -0.24 -2.67 9.60
CA TYR A 35 0.64 -2.82 8.46
C TYR A 35 2.00 -3.30 8.94
N LYS A 36 2.30 -4.61 8.82
CA LYS A 36 3.68 -5.10 9.04
C LYS A 36 4.63 -4.25 8.21
N ASN A 37 5.53 -3.52 8.89
CA ASN A 37 6.47 -2.65 8.22
C ASN A 37 7.32 -3.48 7.25
N PRO A 38 7.48 -3.02 6.00
CA PRO A 38 8.41 -3.65 5.07
C PRO A 38 9.84 -3.43 5.57
N LEU A 39 10.75 -4.24 5.05
CA LEU A 39 12.17 -3.94 5.20
C LEU A 39 12.48 -2.53 4.65
N PRO A 40 13.42 -1.79 5.26
CA PRO A 40 13.87 -0.52 4.74
C PRO A 40 14.39 -0.70 3.32
N ILE A 41 14.14 0.30 2.47
CA ILE A 41 14.49 0.23 1.06
C ILE A 41 16.02 0.18 0.94
N LYS A 42 16.55 -0.94 0.44
CA LYS A 42 17.99 -1.11 0.17
C LYS A 42 18.38 -0.40 -1.13
N ASN A 43 18.12 0.90 -1.21
CA ASN A 43 18.65 1.73 -2.28
C ASN A 43 19.83 2.57 -1.77
N GLU A 44 20.81 2.72 -2.66
CA GLU A 44 21.95 3.63 -2.50
C GLU A 44 21.43 5.00 -2.07
N LEU A 45 21.89 5.49 -0.92
CA LEU A 45 21.54 6.80 -0.36
C LEU A 45 21.68 7.92 -1.40
N SER A 46 22.69 7.81 -2.27
CA SER A 46 23.00 8.77 -3.33
C SER A 46 21.98 8.83 -4.47
N LYS A 47 21.11 7.82 -4.61
CA LYS A 47 20.04 7.78 -5.63
C LYS A 47 18.66 8.01 -5.03
N ARG A 48 18.57 8.31 -3.73
CA ARG A 48 17.30 8.62 -3.08
C ARG A 48 16.86 10.00 -3.51
N ASP A 49 15.68 10.05 -4.10
CA ASP A 49 15.03 11.30 -4.38
C ASP A 49 14.44 11.86 -3.08
N ILE A 50 15.17 12.76 -2.43
CA ILE A 50 14.73 13.47 -1.21
C ILE A 50 13.44 14.28 -1.42
N SER A 51 13.04 14.54 -2.67
CA SER A 51 11.75 15.17 -2.96
C SER A 51 10.56 14.23 -2.77
N LYS A 52 10.77 12.91 -2.77
CA LYS A 52 9.71 11.89 -2.72
C LYS A 52 9.84 11.04 -1.47
N PHE A 53 8.99 11.35 -0.48
CA PHE A 53 8.93 10.65 0.78
C PHE A 53 7.82 9.57 0.81
N CYS A 54 8.21 8.35 1.16
CA CYS A 54 7.28 7.26 1.39
C CYS A 54 7.05 7.06 2.89
N ARG A 55 5.85 7.41 3.37
CA ARG A 55 5.48 7.22 4.79
C ARG A 55 5.46 5.75 5.21
N PHE A 56 5.15 4.85 4.27
CA PHE A 56 5.10 3.40 4.52
C PHE A 56 6.48 2.81 4.86
N HIS A 57 7.55 3.33 4.23
CA HIS A 57 8.93 2.94 4.53
C HIS A 57 9.62 3.88 5.51
N ASN A 58 9.00 5.03 5.82
CA ASN A 58 9.59 6.15 6.54
C ASN A 58 10.95 6.57 5.93
N ASP A 59 11.04 6.52 4.60
CA ASP A 59 12.28 6.72 3.84
C ASP A 59 12.03 7.51 2.54
N PHE A 60 13.10 8.11 2.00
CA PHE A 60 13.08 8.89 0.76
C PHE A 60 13.48 8.01 -0.41
N ASN A 61 12.57 7.83 -1.37
CA ASN A 61 12.84 6.99 -2.55
C ASN A 61 11.77 7.21 -3.62
N HIS A 62 10.52 7.10 -3.20
CA HIS A 62 9.33 7.17 -4.04
C HIS A 62 8.18 7.79 -3.25
N ASP A 63 7.16 8.30 -3.92
CA ASP A 63 5.98 8.82 -3.21
C ASP A 63 5.14 7.67 -2.68
N THR A 64 4.45 7.93 -1.56
CA THR A 64 3.57 6.96 -0.92
C THR A 64 2.49 6.42 -1.89
N ASN A 65 2.03 7.21 -2.88
CA ASN A 65 1.07 6.77 -3.90
C ASN A 65 1.64 5.74 -4.89
N GLU A 66 2.95 5.76 -5.15
CA GLU A 66 3.63 4.85 -6.09
C GLU A 66 4.16 3.58 -5.38
N CYS A 67 4.07 3.53 -4.05
CA CYS A 67 4.55 2.42 -3.25
C CYS A 67 3.75 1.14 -3.51
N GLN A 68 4.33 0.22 -4.28
CA GLN A 68 3.73 -1.08 -4.60
C GLN A 68 3.56 -1.96 -3.35
N ASN A 69 4.51 -1.90 -2.40
CA ASN A 69 4.41 -2.63 -1.13
C ASN A 69 3.21 -2.17 -0.31
N MET A 70 2.97 -0.85 -0.24
CA MET A 70 1.81 -0.30 0.45
C MET A 70 0.51 -0.76 -0.21
N LYS A 71 0.39 -0.65 -1.54
CA LYS A 71 -0.79 -1.11 -2.29
C LYS A 71 -1.07 -2.59 -2.08
N SER A 72 -0.03 -3.43 -2.16
CA SER A 72 -0.12 -4.86 -1.92
C SER A 72 -0.55 -5.17 -0.49
N LYS A 73 -0.12 -4.35 0.48
CA LYS A 73 -0.51 -4.52 1.87
C LYS A 73 -1.96 -4.14 2.13
N ILE A 74 -2.42 -3.04 1.54
CA ILE A 74 -3.84 -2.64 1.54
C ILE A 74 -4.69 -3.79 0.98
N GLU A 75 -4.31 -4.32 -0.19
CA GLU A 75 -4.99 -5.45 -0.84
C GLU A 75 -5.01 -6.70 0.06
N PHE A 76 -3.88 -7.06 0.68
CA PHE A 76 -3.79 -8.19 1.60
C PHE A 76 -4.75 -8.04 2.79
N VAL A 77 -4.87 -6.83 3.34
CA VAL A 77 -5.71 -6.56 4.49
C VAL A 77 -7.20 -6.54 4.09
N ILE A 78 -7.53 -6.05 2.88
CA ILE A 78 -8.86 -6.15 2.28
C ILE A 78 -9.27 -7.61 2.09
N ARG A 79 -8.39 -8.45 1.51
CA ARG A 79 -8.65 -9.90 1.33
C ARG A 79 -8.79 -10.65 2.65
N LYS A 80 -8.17 -10.15 3.72
CA LYS A 80 -8.39 -10.65 5.09
C LYS A 80 -9.72 -10.19 5.71
N ASN A 81 -10.56 -9.51 4.93
CA ASN A 81 -11.88 -9.01 5.33
C ASN A 81 -11.82 -8.10 6.57
N ASN A 82 -10.84 -7.19 6.62
CA ASN A 82 -10.77 -6.23 7.73
C ASN A 82 -11.86 -5.17 7.58
N PRO A 83 -12.75 -5.00 8.57
CA PRO A 83 -13.87 -4.06 8.49
C PRO A 83 -13.41 -2.61 8.30
N HIS A 84 -12.23 -2.26 8.84
CA HIS A 84 -11.66 -0.92 8.70
C HIS A 84 -11.28 -0.54 7.26
N LEU A 85 -10.96 -1.52 6.41
CA LEU A 85 -10.65 -1.28 4.99
C LEU A 85 -11.84 -1.51 4.08
N HIS A 86 -12.81 -2.31 4.52
CA HIS A 86 -14.02 -2.58 3.75
C HIS A 86 -14.82 -1.30 3.43
N CYS A 87 -14.79 -0.29 4.31
CA CYS A 87 -15.39 1.03 4.04
C CYS A 87 -14.74 1.80 2.88
N TYR A 88 -13.50 1.43 2.50
CA TYR A 88 -12.74 2.07 1.43
C TYR A 88 -12.70 1.24 0.14
N VAL A 89 -13.29 0.04 0.14
CA VAL A 89 -13.45 -0.78 -1.06
C VAL A 89 -14.63 -0.23 -1.84
N GLN A 90 -14.39 0.17 -3.10
CA GLN A 90 -15.49 0.40 -4.04
C GLN A 90 -16.07 -0.96 -4.40
N ASN A 91 -17.11 -1.37 -3.67
CA ASN A 91 -18.08 -2.26 -4.28
C ASN A 91 -18.71 -1.47 -5.43
N ASP A 92 -18.64 -1.98 -6.65
CA ASP A 92 -19.22 -1.43 -7.90
C ASP A 92 -20.73 -1.09 -7.84
N GLN A 93 -21.36 -1.03 -6.66
CA GLN A 93 -22.75 -0.65 -6.44
C GLN A 93 -23.01 0.87 -6.44
N ALA A 94 -22.00 1.73 -6.60
CA ALA A 94 -22.16 3.19 -6.59
C ALA A 94 -21.81 3.89 -7.92
N LYS A 95 -21.78 3.19 -9.05
CA LYS A 95 -21.85 3.80 -10.39
C LYS A 95 -23.21 3.58 -11.03
N ALA A 96 -24.24 4.12 -10.40
CA ALA A 96 -25.53 4.37 -11.03
C ALA A 96 -26.19 5.56 -10.33
N GLN A 97 -25.65 6.77 -10.50
CA GLN A 97 -26.39 8.02 -10.32
C GLN A 97 -25.61 9.22 -10.87
N ALA A 98 -26.37 10.11 -11.53
CA ALA A 98 -26.00 11.24 -12.41
C ALA A 98 -25.49 10.79 -13.80
N ALA A 99 -26.38 10.53 -14.77
CA ALA A 99 -27.26 11.46 -15.50
C ALA A 99 -26.48 12.51 -16.30
#